data_AF-I2Q8J1-F1
#
_entry.id   AF-I2Q8J1-F1
#
_cell.length_a   1.000
_cell.length_b   1.000
_cell.length_c   1.000
_cell.angle_alpha   90.00
_cell.angle_beta   90.00
_cell.angle_gamma   90.00
#
_symmetry.space_group_name_H-M   'P 1'
#
loop_
_entity.id
_entity.type
_entity.pdbx_description
1 polymer ?
#
loop_
_entity_poly.entity_id
_entity_poly.type
_entity_poly.pdbx_seq_one_letter_code
_entity_poly.pdbx_strand_id
1 'polypeptide(L)'
;MGQHQHDIDDLARMERICLDLAEESRVPGEAGALLEMAENHGREATNLTVAKTVDSSRLRRKTRVISARLTGHPFRQSRPKS
;
A
#
# COMPACT_ATOMS: atom_id res chain seq x y z
N MET A 1 -4.35 -7.85 -11.54
CA MET A 1 -3.50 -7.66 -10.35
C MET A 1 -2.08 -7.17 -10.68
N GLY A 2 -1.66 -7.12 -11.96
CA GLY A 2 -0.29 -6.72 -12.32
C GLY A 2 -0.02 -5.21 -12.33
N GLN A 3 -0.98 -4.38 -12.79
CA GLN A 3 -0.78 -2.93 -12.89
C GLN A 3 -0.46 -2.28 -11.54
N HIS A 4 -1.25 -2.57 -10.50
CA HIS A 4 -1.06 -1.92 -9.18
C HIS A 4 0.27 -2.27 -8.50
N GLN A 5 0.77 -3.50 -8.70
CA GLN A 5 2.09 -3.88 -8.17
C GLN A 5 3.20 -3.22 -9.00
N HIS A 6 3.02 -3.16 -10.32
CA HIS A 6 3.91 -2.43 -11.21
C HIS A 6 3.97 -0.95 -10.84
N ASP A 7 2.85 -0.31 -10.50
CA ASP A 7 2.81 1.10 -10.07
C ASP A 7 3.58 1.31 -8.75
N ILE A 8 3.44 0.39 -7.79
CA ILE A 8 4.20 0.43 -6.53
C ILE A 8 5.69 0.24 -6.77
N ASP A 9 6.07 -0.73 -7.63
CA ASP A 9 7.46 -1.02 -7.96
C ASP A 9 8.09 0.15 -8.75
N ASP A 10 7.30 0.81 -9.61
CA ASP A 10 7.71 2.02 -10.33
C ASP A 10 7.97 3.19 -9.37
N LEU A 11 7.07 3.42 -8.41
CA LEU A 11 7.24 4.46 -7.40
C LEU A 11 8.47 4.21 -6.53
N ALA A 12 8.69 2.97 -6.10
CA ALA A 12 9.89 2.60 -5.34
C ALA A 12 11.18 2.78 -6.17
N ARG A 13 11.13 2.51 -7.48
CA ARG A 13 12.25 2.79 -8.39
C ARG A 13 12.52 4.30 -8.51
N MET A 14 11.47 5.12 -8.65
CA MET A 14 11.61 6.57 -8.75
C MET A 14 12.16 7.18 -7.46
N GLU A 15 11.67 6.74 -6.29
CA GLU A 15 12.23 7.11 -4.99
C GLU A 15 13.74 6.88 -4.94
N ARG A 16 14.19 5.68 -5.31
CA ARG A 16 15.61 5.33 -5.30
C ARG A 16 16.44 6.19 -6.26
N ILE A 17 15.94 6.45 -7.47
CA ILE A 17 16.62 7.32 -8.43
C ILE A 17 16.77 8.74 -7.87
N CYS A 18 15.73 9.27 -7.21
CA CYS A 18 15.81 10.59 -6.58
C CYS A 18 16.86 10.63 -5.45
N LEU A 19 16.97 9.57 -4.65
CA LEU A 19 18.00 9.45 -3.61
C LEU A 19 19.41 9.38 -4.20
N ASP A 20 19.61 8.54 -5.23
CA ASP A 20 20.91 8.39 -5.90
C ASP A 20 21.34 9.73 -6.53
N LEU A 21 20.41 10.44 -7.17
CA LEU A 21 20.67 11.77 -7.74
C LEU A 21 20.92 12.83 -6.66
N ALA A 22 20.23 12.76 -5.52
CA ALA A 22 20.44 13.69 -4.42
C ALA A 22 21.84 13.55 -3.82
N GLU A 23 22.34 12.31 -3.73
CA GLU A 23 23.69 12.01 -3.24
C GLU A 23 24.79 12.57 -4.17
N GLU A 24 24.56 12.50 -5.48
CA GLU A 24 25.53 12.99 -6.49
C GLU A 24 25.40 14.48 -6.79
N SER A 25 24.29 15.13 -6.40
CA SER A 25 24.01 16.52 -6.74
C SER A 25 25.02 17.49 -6.11
N ARG A 26 25.56 18.36 -6.95
CA ARG A 26 26.44 19.48 -6.55
C ARG A 26 25.75 20.83 -6.71
N VAL A 27 24.49 20.84 -7.16
CA VAL A 27 23.74 22.06 -7.42
C VAL A 27 23.07 22.51 -6.12
N PRO A 28 23.28 23.77 -5.68
CA PRO A 28 22.66 24.27 -4.46
C PRO A 28 21.13 24.15 -4.53
N GLY A 29 20.53 23.49 -3.54
CA GLY A 29 19.08 23.32 -3.42
C GLY A 29 18.49 22.15 -4.23
N GLU A 30 19.20 21.62 -5.22
CA GLU A 30 18.73 20.49 -6.02
C GLU A 30 18.64 19.20 -5.19
N ALA A 31 19.64 18.90 -4.37
CA ALA A 31 19.60 17.77 -3.45
C ALA A 31 18.37 17.81 -2.52
N GLY A 32 18.01 18.99 -2.01
CA GLY A 32 16.82 19.14 -1.16
C GLY A 32 15.52 18.85 -1.92
N ALA A 33 15.39 19.36 -3.14
CA ALA A 33 14.22 19.09 -3.98
C ALA A 33 14.12 17.61 -4.38
N LEU A 34 15.25 16.95 -4.66
CA LEU A 34 15.31 15.52 -4.97
C LEU A 34 14.90 14.67 -3.76
N LEU A 35 15.33 15.03 -2.55
CA LEU A 35 14.89 14.36 -1.32
C LEU A 35 13.38 14.51 -1.09
N GLU A 36 12.81 15.70 -1.31
CA GLU A 36 11.36 15.92 -1.20
C GLU A 36 10.58 15.06 -2.22
N MET A 37 11.08 14.95 -3.46
CA MET A 37 10.50 14.06 -4.46
C MET A 37 10.59 12.59 -4.07
N ALA A 38 11.73 12.15 -3.52
CA ALA A 38 11.89 10.78 -3.02
C ALA A 38 10.86 10.46 -1.93
N GLU A 39 10.69 11.35 -0.95
CA GLU A 39 9.71 11.19 0.12
C GLU A 39 8.27 11.11 -0.42
N ASN A 40 7.93 11.93 -1.43
CA ASN A 40 6.61 11.88 -2.06
C ASN A 40 6.36 10.53 -2.75
N HIS A 41 7.33 10.01 -3.50
CA HIS A 41 7.22 8.69 -4.15
C HIS A 41 7.03 7.56 -3.13
N GLY A 42 7.81 7.55 -2.04
CA GLY A 42 7.65 6.56 -0.97
C GLY A 42 6.30 6.64 -0.27
N ARG A 43 5.78 7.86 -0.06
CA ARG A 43 4.43 8.10 0.50
C ARG A 43 3.34 7.58 -0.43
N GLU A 44 3.43 7.84 -1.74
CA GLU A 44 2.47 7.35 -2.73
C GLU A 44 2.44 5.82 -2.80
N ALA A 45 3.61 5.18 -2.82
CA ALA A 45 3.73 3.71 -2.80
C ALA A 45 3.06 3.09 -1.56
N THR A 46 3.25 3.74 -0.40
CA THR A 46 2.61 3.33 0.87
C THR A 46 1.10 3.49 0.79
N ASN A 47 0.60 4.62 0.30
CA ASN A 47 -0.84 4.87 0.16
C ASN A 47 -1.52 3.86 -0.77
N LEU A 48 -0.89 3.55 -1.91
CA LEU A 48 -1.38 2.55 -2.86
C LEU A 48 -1.43 1.15 -2.24
N THR A 49 -0.42 0.79 -1.45
CA THR A 49 -0.37 -0.47 -0.72
C THR A 49 -1.50 -0.54 0.32
N VAL A 50 -1.67 0.49 1.13
CA VAL A 50 -2.72 0.57 2.16
C VAL A 50 -4.11 0.48 1.52
N ALA A 51 -4.38 1.23 0.46
CA ALA A 51 -5.66 1.18 -0.25
C ALA A 51 -6.03 -0.25 -0.68
N LYS A 52 -5.07 -0.99 -1.26
CA LYS A 52 -5.27 -2.41 -1.63
C LYS A 52 -5.57 -3.29 -0.42
N THR A 53 -4.86 -3.12 0.70
CA THR A 53 -5.11 -3.92 1.91
C THR A 53 -6.51 -3.66 2.48
N VAL A 54 -6.95 -2.41 2.45
CA VAL A 54 -8.29 -1.99 2.87
C VAL A 54 -9.36 -2.59 1.95
N ASP A 55 -9.17 -2.50 0.63
CA ASP A 55 -10.10 -3.07 -0.35
C ASP A 55 -10.19 -4.59 -0.24
N SER A 56 -9.05 -5.27 -0.10
CA SER A 56 -9.00 -6.73 0.11
C SER A 56 -9.72 -7.13 1.41
N SER A 57 -9.57 -6.33 2.46
CA SER A 57 -10.28 -6.53 3.73
C SER A 57 -11.78 -6.31 3.59
N ARG A 58 -12.20 -5.27 2.84
CA ARG A 58 -13.60 -4.96 2.57
C ARG A 58 -14.26 -6.08 1.74
N LEU A 59 -13.58 -6.57 0.71
CA LEU A 59 -14.02 -7.71 -0.09
C LEU A 59 -14.18 -8.96 0.77
N ARG A 60 -13.19 -9.30 1.60
CA ARG A 60 -13.27 -10.43 2.53
C ARG A 60 -14.46 -10.30 3.50
N ARG A 61 -14.71 -9.11 4.06
CA ARG A 61 -15.87 -8.86 4.93
C ARG A 61 -17.19 -9.05 4.17
N LYS A 62 -17.30 -8.51 2.96
CA LYS A 62 -18.50 -8.65 2.12
C LYS A 62 -18.78 -10.13 1.81
N THR A 63 -17.77 -10.90 1.41
CA THR A 63 -17.91 -12.34 1.15
C THR A 63 -18.36 -13.10 2.39
N ARG A 64 -17.82 -12.80 3.57
CA ARG A 64 -18.26 -13.41 4.83
C ARG A 64 -19.72 -13.08 5.16
N VAL A 65 -20.14 -11.83 4.95
CA VAL A 65 -21.54 -11.42 5.17
C VAL A 65 -22.49 -12.13 4.21
N ILE A 66 -22.12 -12.23 2.92
CA ILE A 66 -22.93 -12.94 1.92
C ILE A 66 -23.01 -14.43 2.25
N SER A 67 -21.87 -15.06 2.58
CA SER A 67 -21.83 -16.47 3.00
C SER A 67 -22.72 -16.71 4.22
N ALA A 68 -22.63 -15.88 5.27
CA ALA A 68 -23.46 -16.00 6.46
C ALA A 68 -24.97 -15.85 6.16
N ARG A 69 -25.35 -15.01 5.19
CA ARG A 69 -26.74 -14.85 4.75
C ARG A 69 -27.25 -16.08 3.99
N LEU A 70 -26.41 -16.68 3.14
CA LEU A 70 -26.77 -17.84 2.33
C LEU A 70 -26.83 -19.13 3.14
N THR A 71 -26.00 -19.28 4.18
CA THR A 71 -25.94 -20.52 4.98
C THR A 71 -26.84 -20.50 6.22
N GLY A 72 -27.57 -19.41 6.49
CA GLY A 72 -28.52 -19.32 7.61
C GLY A 72 -27.93 -19.55 9.01
N HIS A 73 -26.60 -19.58 9.15
CA HIS A 73 -25.91 -19.95 10.39
C HIS A 73 -25.15 -18.75 10.95
N PRO A 74 -25.40 -18.34 12.21
CA PRO A 74 -24.58 -17.32 12.85
C PRO A 74 -23.18 -17.90 13.01
N PHE A 75 -22.19 -17.16 12.50
CA PHE A 75 -20.78 -17.47 12.58
C PHE A 75 -20.40 -17.67 14.06
N ARG A 76 -20.35 -18.94 14.50
CA ARG A 76 -20.13 -19.31 15.90
C ARG A 76 -18.69 -18.95 16.24
N GLN A 77 -18.48 -17.78 16.84
CA GLN A 77 -17.25 -17.49 17.58
C GLN A 77 -17.22 -18.44 18.77
N SER A 78 -16.54 -19.57 18.64
CA SER A 78 -16.14 -20.40 19.77
C SER A 78 -15.17 -19.59 20.64
N ARG A 79 -15.70 -18.89 21.64
CA ARG A 79 -14.89 -18.41 22.76
C ARG A 79 -14.38 -19.65 23.53
N PRO A 80 -13.09 -19.72 23.87
CA PRO A 80 -12.61 -20.80 24.73
C PRO A 80 -13.21 -20.60 26.11
N LYS A 81 -13.85 -21.65 26.65
CA LYS A 81 -14.29 -21.66 28.04
C LYS A 81 -13.08 -21.92 28.93
N SER A 82 -12.89 -21.03 29.90
CA SER A 82 -11.99 -21.17 31.06
C SER A 82 -12.33 -22.39 31.89
#